data_AF-A0A6D2IGI2-F1
#
_entry.id   AF-A0A6D2IGI2-F1
#
_cell.length_a   1.000
_cell.length_b   1.000
_cell.length_c   1.000
_cell.angle_alpha   90.00
_cell.angle_beta   90.00
_cell.angle_gamma   90.00
#
_symmetry.space_group_name_H-M   'P 1'
#
loop_
_entity.id
_entity.type
_entity.pdbx_description
1 polymer ?
#
loop_
_entity_poly.entity_id
_entity_poly.type
_entity_poly.pdbx_seq_one_letter_code
_entity_poly.pdbx_strand_id
1 'polypeptide(L)'
;MCKVKLLLLLQMLSLSHHGVDSLASVVSYLPGFEGPLPFHLETGYIGVGEEEKTQLFYYFIKSENNPEEDPLLVWLGGGPGCSSLSGLAFEIGPLTFKTEGNSGGLPSLVSTSYSWTKVANIIFLDQPVGAGFSYSTAPLADKPSDTGETKRIYEFLQKWLVKYPEFMSNPLYIGGDSYSGIVVPATVQQISIGNEDGYKPIINIKGYVIGNPTTDYYSDCNHRIPFAHGMGLISDELYESLKRSCKGNYEKVDPTNTQCLKFVEDYKKVKK
;
A
#
# COMPACT_ATOMS: atom_id res chain seq x y z
N MET A 1 33.36 3.58 44.20
CA MET A 1 33.10 5.02 43.93
C MET A 1 32.91 5.13 42.42
N CYS A 2 31.75 5.37 41.82
CA CYS A 2 30.55 6.10 42.22
C CYS A 2 29.31 5.19 42.27
N LYS A 3 28.70 5.10 43.45
CA LYS A 3 27.29 4.73 43.65
C LYS A 3 26.60 5.99 44.20
N VAL A 4 25.27 5.98 44.14
CA VAL A 4 24.33 6.87 44.88
C VAL A 4 23.90 8.14 44.12
N LYS A 5 22.78 8.06 43.40
CA LYS A 5 21.48 8.66 43.77
C LYS A 5 20.46 8.37 42.67
N LEU A 6 19.19 8.25 43.08
CA LEU A 6 17.98 8.14 42.27
C LEU A 6 17.44 6.73 41.93
N LEU A 7 17.51 5.82 42.91
CA LEU A 7 16.42 4.86 43.14
C LEU A 7 15.58 5.40 44.31
N LEU A 8 14.43 6.01 44.00
CA LEU A 8 13.24 6.16 44.85
C LEU A 8 12.27 7.16 44.17
N LEU A 9 11.76 6.77 43.01
CA LEU A 9 10.48 7.26 42.49
C LEU A 9 9.71 6.16 41.71
N LEU A 10 10.17 4.91 41.78
CA LEU A 10 9.38 3.73 41.44
C LEU A 10 8.62 3.27 42.68
N GLN A 11 7.48 3.89 42.96
CA GLN A 11 6.38 3.34 43.75
C GLN A 11 5.32 4.44 43.88
N MET A 12 4.54 4.64 42.82
CA MET A 12 3.15 5.13 42.81
C MET A 12 2.75 5.29 41.34
N LEU A 13 2.49 4.18 40.65
CA LEU A 13 1.73 4.13 39.39
C LEU A 13 1.29 2.68 39.16
N SER A 14 0.51 2.17 40.10
CA SER A 14 -0.39 1.06 39.80
C SER A 14 -1.67 1.65 39.22
N LEU A 15 -2.07 1.09 38.07
CA LEU A 15 -3.38 1.17 37.44
C LEU A 15 -3.72 2.48 36.72
N SER A 16 -3.20 2.57 35.50
CA SER A 16 -4.09 2.63 34.35
C SER A 16 -3.41 2.01 33.14
N HIS A 17 -3.79 0.78 32.76
CA HIS A 17 -3.71 0.40 31.36
C HIS A 17 -4.83 1.18 30.65
N HIS A 18 -4.59 2.46 30.38
CA HIS A 18 -5.26 3.06 29.23
C HIS A 18 -4.55 2.42 28.05
N GLY A 19 -5.27 1.63 27.25
CA GLY A 19 -4.81 1.28 25.92
C GLY A 19 -4.29 2.54 25.26
N VAL A 20 -3.19 2.43 24.53
CA VAL A 20 -2.71 3.52 23.70
C VAL A 20 -3.84 3.80 22.72
N ASP A 21 -4.69 4.76 23.08
CA ASP A 21 -5.75 5.25 22.22
C ASP A 21 -5.02 5.79 21.00
N SER A 22 -5.12 5.06 19.89
CA SER A 22 -4.31 5.38 18.73
C SER A 22 -4.72 6.78 18.29
N LEU A 23 -3.83 7.74 18.47
CA LEU A 23 -4.12 9.16 18.26
C LEU A 23 -4.34 9.38 16.76
N ALA A 24 -5.59 9.32 16.33
CA ALA A 24 -5.99 9.86 15.05
C ALA A 24 -5.92 11.39 15.16
N SER A 25 -5.33 12.03 14.16
CA SER A 25 -5.14 13.47 14.11
C SER A 25 -5.71 13.98 12.80
N VAL A 26 -6.71 14.86 12.93
CA VAL A 26 -7.25 15.61 11.80
C VAL A 26 -6.24 16.67 11.38
N VAL A 27 -5.86 16.64 10.10
CA VAL A 27 -4.90 17.56 9.50
C VAL A 27 -5.69 18.65 8.78
N SER A 28 -5.68 19.88 9.32
CA SER A 28 -6.34 21.02 8.68
C SER A 28 -5.40 21.85 7.79
N TYR A 29 -4.09 21.71 7.96
CA TYR A 29 -3.07 22.46 7.22
C TYR A 29 -1.90 21.55 6.88
N LEU A 30 -1.38 21.65 5.64
CA LEU A 30 -0.17 20.96 5.22
C LEU A 30 0.90 21.99 4.80
N PRO A 31 2.16 21.80 5.20
CA PRO A 31 3.26 22.58 4.64
C PRO A 31 3.25 22.48 3.11
N GLY A 32 3.31 23.64 2.44
CA GLY A 32 3.29 23.72 0.98
C GLY A 32 1.89 23.87 0.37
N PHE A 33 0.81 23.64 1.13
CA PHE A 33 -0.55 23.92 0.68
C PHE A 33 -0.98 25.32 1.14
N GLU A 34 -1.57 26.12 0.25
CA GLU A 34 -2.01 27.47 0.59
C GLU A 34 -3.38 27.45 1.29
N GLY A 35 -3.42 27.87 2.56
CA GLY A 35 -4.64 27.91 3.36
C GLY A 35 -5.03 26.56 3.99
N PRO A 36 -6.25 26.46 4.57
CA PRO A 36 -6.75 25.20 5.11
C PRO A 36 -7.07 24.19 3.99
N LEU A 37 -6.94 22.90 4.28
CA LEU A 37 -7.32 21.86 3.34
C LEU A 37 -8.83 21.91 3.04
N PRO A 38 -9.25 21.84 1.76
CA PRO A 38 -10.66 21.87 1.39
C PRO A 38 -11.36 20.50 1.54
N PHE A 39 -10.66 19.51 2.08
CA PHE A 39 -11.16 18.15 2.32
C PHE A 39 -10.75 17.69 3.72
N HIS A 40 -11.48 16.72 4.26
CA HIS A 40 -11.14 16.10 5.53
C HIS A 40 -9.98 15.12 5.33
N LEU A 41 -8.83 15.40 5.91
CA LEU A 41 -7.70 14.48 6.02
C LEU A 41 -7.49 14.14 7.50
N GLU A 42 -7.45 12.85 7.80
CA GLU A 42 -7.08 12.32 9.09
C GLU A 42 -5.88 11.38 8.92
N THR A 43 -5.00 11.36 9.90
CA THR A 43 -3.87 10.42 9.94
C THR A 43 -3.84 9.71 11.27
N GLY A 44 -3.39 8.47 11.31
CA GLY A 44 -3.30 7.75 12.57
C GLY A 44 -2.63 6.40 12.42
N TYR A 45 -2.59 5.67 13.53
CA TYR A 45 -2.05 4.32 13.60
C TYR A 45 -3.14 3.33 13.99
N ILE A 46 -3.00 2.07 13.55
CA ILE A 46 -3.72 0.93 14.13
C ILE A 46 -2.67 -0.12 14.48
N GLY A 47 -2.70 -0.56 15.74
CA GLY A 47 -1.85 -1.63 16.23
C GLY A 47 -2.34 -3.00 15.73
N VAL A 48 -1.44 -3.80 15.16
CA VAL A 48 -1.72 -5.16 14.65
C VAL A 48 -0.68 -6.16 15.14
N GLY A 49 -1.01 -7.44 15.07
CA GLY A 49 -0.16 -8.54 15.50
C GLY A 49 -0.01 -8.64 17.02
N GLU A 50 0.96 -9.45 17.44
CA GLU A 50 1.19 -9.73 18.86
C GLU A 50 1.52 -8.47 19.66
N GLU A 51 0.80 -8.29 20.77
CA GLU A 51 0.95 -7.16 21.69
C GLU A 51 0.84 -5.78 21.02
N GLU A 52 0.24 -5.71 19.82
CA GLU A 52 0.12 -4.47 19.03
C GLU A 52 1.47 -3.77 18.79
N LYS A 53 2.56 -4.52 18.78
CA LYS A 53 3.90 -3.95 18.60
C LYS A 53 4.13 -3.41 17.20
N THR A 54 3.34 -3.87 16.22
CA THR A 54 3.32 -3.35 14.86
C THR A 54 2.24 -2.27 14.74
N GLN A 55 2.62 -1.09 14.27
CA GLN A 55 1.75 0.07 14.12
C GLN A 55 1.68 0.42 12.63
N LEU A 56 0.52 0.19 12.01
CA LEU A 56 0.28 0.55 10.61
C LEU A 56 -0.30 1.95 10.53
N PHE A 57 0.38 2.82 9.80
CA PHE A 57 -0.01 4.21 9.56
C PHE A 57 -0.99 4.29 8.40
N TYR A 58 -1.98 5.15 8.53
CA TYR A 58 -2.91 5.44 7.45
C TYR A 58 -3.14 6.94 7.27
N TYR A 59 -3.47 7.31 6.04
CA TYR A 59 -4.10 8.57 5.68
C TYR A 59 -5.55 8.26 5.31
N PHE A 60 -6.50 8.84 6.03
CA PHE A 60 -7.92 8.69 5.75
C PHE A 60 -8.48 9.99 5.21
N ILE A 61 -9.11 9.93 4.03
CA ILE A 61 -9.77 11.07 3.41
C ILE A 61 -11.22 10.71 3.17
N LYS A 62 -12.14 11.52 3.72
CA LYS A 62 -13.57 11.32 3.50
C LYS A 62 -13.96 11.68 2.07
N SER A 63 -15.02 11.06 1.59
CA SER A 63 -15.62 11.46 0.33
C SER A 63 -15.98 12.95 0.34
N GLU A 64 -15.78 13.62 -0.78
CA GLU A 64 -16.19 15.01 -0.99
C GLU A 64 -17.68 15.13 -1.36
N ASN A 65 -18.35 14.00 -1.63
CA ASN A 65 -19.78 13.94 -1.96
C ASN A 65 -20.63 13.56 -0.74
N ASN A 66 -20.79 12.28 -0.41
CA ASN A 66 -21.53 11.82 0.76
C ASN A 66 -20.75 10.73 1.53
N PRO A 67 -19.90 11.11 2.50
CA PRO A 67 -19.11 10.16 3.28
C PRO A 67 -19.90 9.02 3.94
N GLU A 68 -21.16 9.25 4.33
CA GLU A 68 -21.98 8.27 5.03
C GLU A 68 -22.49 7.15 4.11
N GLU A 69 -22.65 7.44 2.81
CA GLU A 69 -23.18 6.48 1.82
C GLU A 69 -22.13 6.00 0.82
N ASP A 70 -21.14 6.85 0.50
CA ASP A 70 -20.13 6.57 -0.51
C ASP A 70 -19.21 5.42 -0.07
N PRO A 71 -18.69 4.60 -1.01
CA PRO A 71 -17.86 3.46 -0.68
C PRO A 71 -16.63 3.79 0.18
N LEU A 72 -16.21 2.83 1.00
CA LEU A 72 -14.91 2.84 1.67
C LEU A 72 -13.91 2.06 0.80
N LEU A 73 -12.88 2.74 0.32
CA LEU A 73 -11.79 2.17 -0.45
C LEU A 73 -10.52 2.14 0.40
N VAL A 74 -9.90 0.98 0.52
CA VAL A 74 -8.53 0.86 1.05
C VAL A 74 -7.57 0.84 -0.14
N TRP A 75 -6.61 1.76 -0.21
CA TRP A 75 -5.60 1.79 -1.27
C TRP A 75 -4.23 1.37 -0.75
N LEU A 76 -3.65 0.36 -1.41
CA LEU A 76 -2.36 -0.24 -1.06
C LEU A 76 -1.33 0.05 -2.17
N GLY A 77 -0.30 0.85 -1.86
CA GLY A 77 0.86 1.03 -2.74
C GLY A 77 1.68 -0.25 -2.91
N GLY A 78 2.31 -0.41 -4.08
CA GLY A 78 3.12 -1.58 -4.42
C GLY A 78 4.57 -1.58 -3.87
N GLY A 79 5.54 -1.90 -4.74
CA GLY A 79 6.96 -1.99 -4.40
C GLY A 79 7.52 -3.41 -4.51
N PRO A 80 7.53 -4.22 -3.42
CA PRO A 80 6.89 -4.03 -2.11
C PRO A 80 7.56 -2.99 -1.21
N GLY A 81 6.81 -2.41 -0.26
CA GLY A 81 7.34 -1.48 0.75
C GLY A 81 7.24 0.01 0.39
N CYS A 82 6.60 0.35 -0.73
CA CYS A 82 6.34 1.75 -1.07
C CYS A 82 5.22 2.31 -0.18
N SER A 83 5.36 3.57 0.23
CA SER A 83 4.30 4.25 0.97
C SER A 83 3.10 4.55 0.07
N SER A 84 1.89 4.38 0.63
CA SER A 84 0.64 4.75 -0.05
C SER A 84 0.43 6.26 -0.13
N LEU A 85 1.33 7.07 0.45
CA LEU A 85 1.43 8.50 0.17
C LEU A 85 1.66 8.77 -1.33
N SER A 86 2.32 7.85 -2.04
CA SER A 86 2.48 7.94 -3.49
C SER A 86 1.12 7.95 -4.21
N GLY A 87 0.25 6.99 -3.89
CA GLY A 87 -1.13 6.95 -4.39
C GLY A 87 -1.95 8.18 -4.01
N LEU A 88 -1.73 8.73 -2.81
CA LEU A 88 -2.39 9.94 -2.36
C LEU A 88 -1.95 11.18 -3.18
N ALA A 89 -0.64 11.38 -3.37
CA ALA A 89 -0.11 12.64 -3.91
C ALA A 89 0.15 12.64 -5.43
N PHE A 90 0.26 11.47 -6.05
CA PHE A 90 0.61 11.34 -7.46
C PHE A 90 -0.42 10.60 -8.30
N GLU A 91 -1.42 9.96 -7.67
CA GLU A 91 -2.38 9.12 -8.39
C GLU A 91 -3.82 9.58 -8.14
N ILE A 92 -4.47 9.08 -7.07
CA ILE A 92 -5.91 9.14 -6.89
C ILE A 92 -6.38 10.07 -5.76
N GLY A 93 -5.45 10.62 -4.96
CA GLY A 93 -5.81 11.53 -3.87
C GLY A 93 -6.11 12.98 -4.31
N PRO A 94 -6.58 13.83 -3.39
CA PRO A 94 -7.11 15.17 -3.70
C PRO A 94 -6.05 16.27 -3.78
N LEU A 95 -4.78 15.91 -3.65
CA LEU A 95 -3.66 16.85 -3.69
C LEU A 95 -2.56 16.33 -4.62
N THR A 96 -1.79 17.26 -5.18
CA THR A 96 -0.60 16.93 -5.96
C THR A 96 0.49 17.97 -5.77
N PHE A 97 1.72 17.61 -6.12
CA PHE A 97 2.86 18.50 -6.10
C PHE A 97 2.86 19.40 -7.33
N LYS A 98 3.02 20.71 -7.11
CA LYS A 98 3.26 21.67 -8.19
C LYS A 98 4.68 21.47 -8.72
N THR A 99 4.81 21.00 -9.95
CA THR A 99 6.10 20.69 -10.58
C THR A 99 6.77 21.91 -11.22
N GLU A 100 6.01 22.95 -11.54
CA GLU A 100 6.51 24.19 -12.14
C GLU A 100 7.11 25.16 -11.10
N GLY A 101 8.29 25.70 -11.40
CA GLY A 101 8.90 26.78 -10.61
C GLY A 101 9.51 26.32 -9.28
N ASN A 102 9.79 25.01 -9.13
CA ASN A 102 10.39 24.50 -7.90
C ASN A 102 11.85 24.95 -7.76
N SER A 103 12.07 25.96 -6.91
CA SER A 103 13.36 26.62 -6.68
C SER A 103 14.24 25.90 -5.63
N GLY A 104 13.96 24.61 -5.36
CA GLY A 104 14.72 23.77 -4.42
C GLY A 104 14.33 23.93 -2.95
N GLY A 105 13.18 24.57 -2.68
CA GLY A 105 12.61 24.73 -1.34
C GLY A 105 11.54 23.69 -1.00
N LEU A 106 10.70 24.00 0.00
CA LEU A 106 9.52 23.18 0.33
C LEU A 106 8.61 23.07 -0.90
N PRO A 107 8.28 21.85 -1.37
CA PRO A 107 7.38 21.69 -2.52
C PRO A 107 6.02 22.31 -2.26
N SER A 108 5.47 23.02 -3.24
CA SER A 108 4.10 23.51 -3.17
C SER A 108 3.11 22.40 -3.51
N LEU A 109 2.01 22.35 -2.78
CA LEU A 109 0.90 21.42 -2.94
C LEU A 109 -0.31 22.19 -3.45
N VAL A 110 -1.07 21.57 -4.35
CA VAL A 110 -2.32 22.11 -4.90
C VAL A 110 -3.38 21.03 -4.94
N SER A 111 -4.65 21.43 -4.87
CA SER A 111 -5.77 20.50 -5.07
C SER A 111 -5.88 20.03 -6.52
N THR A 112 -6.38 18.82 -6.71
CA THR A 112 -6.72 18.28 -8.03
C THR A 112 -8.22 17.99 -8.16
N SER A 113 -8.78 18.18 -9.35
CA SER A 113 -10.17 17.84 -9.66
C SER A 113 -10.37 16.37 -10.06
N TYR A 114 -9.29 15.61 -10.25
CA TYR A 114 -9.32 14.22 -10.75
C TYR A 114 -9.28 13.17 -9.64
N SER A 115 -9.45 13.56 -8.38
CA SER A 115 -9.37 12.64 -7.26
C SER A 115 -10.54 11.68 -7.19
N TRP A 116 -10.26 10.46 -6.75
CA TRP A 116 -11.27 9.47 -6.45
C TRP A 116 -12.03 9.78 -5.15
N THR A 117 -11.51 10.68 -4.32
CA THR A 117 -12.23 11.16 -3.12
C THR A 117 -13.50 11.92 -3.47
N LYS A 118 -13.71 12.28 -4.74
CA LYS A 118 -14.99 12.83 -5.21
C LYS A 118 -16.18 11.87 -5.05
N VAL A 119 -15.93 10.57 -4.93
CA VAL A 119 -16.97 9.53 -4.91
C VAL A 119 -16.68 8.40 -3.92
N ALA A 120 -15.65 8.52 -3.07
CA ALA A 120 -15.26 7.47 -2.14
C ALA A 120 -14.55 8.04 -0.91
N ASN A 121 -14.76 7.39 0.24
CA ASN A 121 -13.89 7.51 1.40
C ASN A 121 -12.65 6.64 1.14
N ILE A 122 -11.43 7.18 1.29
CA ILE A 122 -10.21 6.45 0.95
C ILE A 122 -9.26 6.37 2.15
N ILE A 123 -8.86 5.14 2.50
CA ILE A 123 -7.77 4.84 3.43
C ILE A 123 -6.53 4.50 2.60
N PHE A 124 -5.53 5.37 2.57
CA PHE A 124 -4.21 5.07 2.04
C PHE A 124 -3.40 4.42 3.16
N LEU A 125 -3.12 3.13 3.04
CA LEU A 125 -2.48 2.35 4.12
C LEU A 125 -1.00 2.14 3.81
N ASP A 126 -0.12 2.59 4.72
CA ASP A 126 1.29 2.28 4.63
C ASP A 126 1.53 0.84 5.11
N GLN A 127 1.80 -0.07 4.17
CA GLN A 127 2.11 -1.47 4.45
C GLN A 127 3.13 -2.01 3.44
N PRO A 128 3.96 -3.00 3.80
CA PRO A 128 4.12 -3.63 5.12
C PRO A 128 4.80 -2.70 6.14
N VAL A 129 5.11 -3.23 7.33
CA VAL A 129 5.94 -2.56 8.34
C VAL A 129 7.22 -2.00 7.72
N GLY A 130 7.52 -0.73 7.98
CA GLY A 130 8.66 -0.01 7.40
C GLY A 130 8.33 0.76 6.12
N ALA A 131 7.16 0.53 5.50
CA ALA A 131 6.65 1.41 4.45
C ALA A 131 6.18 2.73 5.07
N GLY A 132 6.59 3.85 4.48
CA GLY A 132 6.20 5.18 4.92
C GLY A 132 6.40 5.42 6.42
N PHE A 133 5.30 5.64 7.15
CA PHE A 133 5.34 5.89 8.59
C PHE A 133 4.99 4.69 9.46
N SER A 134 4.72 3.52 8.87
CA SER A 134 4.44 2.28 9.60
C SER A 134 5.70 1.71 10.24
N TYR A 135 5.60 1.27 11.49
CA TYR A 135 6.76 0.80 12.27
C TYR A 135 6.42 -0.38 13.17
N SER A 136 7.45 -1.03 13.71
CA SER A 136 7.30 -2.03 14.76
C SER A 136 8.31 -1.81 15.88
N THR A 137 7.86 -1.99 17.12
CA THR A 137 8.71 -1.97 18.32
C THR A 137 9.25 -3.36 18.68
N ALA A 138 8.65 -4.41 18.12
CA ALA A 138 9.24 -5.74 18.19
C ALA A 138 10.46 -5.78 17.27
N PRO A 139 11.51 -6.54 17.63
CA PRO A 139 12.49 -6.96 16.63
C PRO A 139 11.73 -7.55 15.44
N LEU A 140 12.14 -7.20 14.22
CA LEU A 140 11.64 -7.83 12.99
C LEU A 140 12.14 -9.29 12.99
N ALA A 141 11.53 -10.12 13.84
CA ALA A 141 11.88 -11.52 14.02
C ALA A 141 11.34 -12.35 12.84
N ASP A 142 10.29 -11.86 12.19
CA ASP A 142 9.65 -12.52 11.06
C ASP A 142 10.18 -11.99 9.73
N LYS A 143 10.50 -12.92 8.82
CA LYS A 143 10.68 -12.58 7.41
C LYS A 143 9.33 -12.07 6.86
N PRO A 144 9.29 -10.91 6.20
CA PRO A 144 8.09 -10.47 5.49
C PRO A 144 7.56 -11.57 4.57
N SER A 145 6.24 -11.76 4.55
CA SER A 145 5.57 -12.72 3.68
C SER A 145 4.21 -12.19 3.29
N ASP A 146 3.75 -12.50 2.08
CA ASP A 146 2.47 -12.02 1.55
C ASP A 146 1.28 -12.50 2.41
N THR A 147 1.37 -13.72 2.96
CA THR A 147 0.34 -14.28 3.86
C THR A 147 0.34 -13.61 5.22
N GLY A 148 1.52 -13.29 5.76
CA GLY A 148 1.64 -12.51 6.99
C GLY A 148 1.08 -11.11 6.83
N GLU A 149 1.34 -10.47 5.69
CA GLU A 149 0.85 -9.13 5.40
C GLU A 149 -0.66 -9.10 5.19
N THR A 150 -1.20 -10.07 4.45
CA THR A 150 -2.65 -10.27 4.29
C THR A 150 -3.38 -10.33 5.63
N LYS A 151 -2.81 -11.05 6.62
CA LYS A 151 -3.38 -11.13 7.97
C LYS A 151 -3.35 -9.80 8.69
N ARG A 152 -2.25 -9.04 8.58
CA ARG A 152 -2.12 -7.70 9.20
C ARG A 152 -3.07 -6.68 8.60
N ILE A 153 -3.24 -6.68 7.27
CA ILE A 153 -4.22 -5.81 6.60
C ILE A 153 -5.65 -6.17 7.02
N TYR A 154 -5.96 -7.47 7.12
CA TYR A 154 -7.27 -7.91 7.62
C TYR A 154 -7.51 -7.46 9.08
N GLU A 155 -6.55 -7.66 9.98
CA GLU A 155 -6.64 -7.21 11.38
C GLU A 155 -6.75 -5.69 11.48
N PHE A 156 -5.99 -4.95 10.66
CA PHE A 156 -6.09 -3.50 10.54
C PHE A 156 -7.54 -3.09 10.23
N LEU A 157 -8.17 -3.70 9.23
CA LEU A 157 -9.55 -3.37 8.84
C LEU A 157 -10.56 -3.68 9.93
N GLN A 158 -10.43 -4.84 10.60
CA GLN A 158 -11.30 -5.18 11.71
C GLN A 158 -11.23 -4.13 12.83
N LYS A 159 -10.01 -3.74 13.24
CA LYS A 159 -9.80 -2.75 14.29
C LYS A 159 -10.19 -1.34 13.86
N TRP A 160 -9.89 -0.95 12.62
CA TRP A 160 -10.25 0.35 12.09
C TRP A 160 -11.78 0.51 12.04
N LEU A 161 -12.53 -0.50 11.58
CA LEU A 161 -14.01 -0.44 11.56
C LEU A 161 -14.64 -0.46 12.97
N VAL A 162 -13.97 -1.04 13.97
CA VAL A 162 -14.40 -0.90 15.37
C VAL A 162 -14.20 0.54 15.86
N LYS A 163 -13.12 1.19 15.43
CA LYS A 163 -12.82 2.59 15.78
C LYS A 163 -13.73 3.60 15.06
N TYR A 164 -14.10 3.33 13.81
CA TYR A 164 -14.98 4.16 12.99
C TYR A 164 -16.26 3.39 12.60
N PRO A 165 -17.15 3.13 13.58
CA PRO A 165 -18.33 2.31 13.37
C PRO A 165 -19.29 2.87 12.32
N GLU A 166 -19.25 4.17 12.05
CA GLU A 166 -20.05 4.83 11.01
C GLU A 166 -19.77 4.30 9.59
N PHE A 167 -18.57 3.74 9.33
CA PHE A 167 -18.23 3.19 8.02
C PHE A 167 -18.57 1.70 7.86
N MET A 168 -19.12 1.03 8.89
CA MET A 168 -19.41 -0.41 8.82
C MET A 168 -20.45 -0.76 7.75
N SER A 169 -21.40 0.15 7.47
CA SER A 169 -22.42 -0.05 6.44
C SER A 169 -21.94 0.28 5.04
N ASN A 170 -20.87 1.06 4.88
CA ASN A 170 -20.40 1.50 3.57
C ASN A 170 -19.96 0.29 2.73
N PRO A 171 -20.26 0.26 1.42
CA PRO A 171 -19.68 -0.70 0.51
C PRO A 171 -18.15 -0.64 0.58
N LEU A 172 -17.48 -1.73 0.93
CA LEU A 172 -16.03 -1.76 1.06
C LEU A 172 -15.37 -2.36 -0.19
N TYR A 173 -14.31 -1.72 -0.67
CA TYR A 173 -13.43 -2.21 -1.73
C TYR A 173 -11.97 -2.18 -1.28
N ILE A 174 -11.19 -3.16 -1.72
CA ILE A 174 -9.73 -3.15 -1.57
C ILE A 174 -9.10 -2.78 -2.93
N GLY A 175 -8.18 -1.83 -2.92
CA GLY A 175 -7.53 -1.28 -4.10
C GLY A 175 -6.01 -1.32 -3.96
N GLY A 176 -5.30 -1.30 -5.08
CA GLY A 176 -3.86 -1.10 -5.08
C GLY A 176 -3.25 -1.26 -6.47
N ASP A 177 -1.95 -1.05 -6.55
CA ASP A 177 -1.20 -1.09 -7.81
C ASP A 177 0.07 -1.95 -7.70
N SER A 178 0.63 -2.35 -8.84
CA SER A 178 1.96 -2.97 -8.90
C SER A 178 2.03 -4.27 -8.07
N TYR A 179 2.96 -4.41 -7.12
CA TYR A 179 3.09 -5.60 -6.27
C TYR A 179 1.83 -5.87 -5.41
N SER A 180 0.98 -4.86 -5.18
CA SER A 180 -0.29 -5.04 -4.47
C SER A 180 -1.24 -6.01 -5.16
N GLY A 181 -1.01 -6.32 -6.44
CA GLY A 181 -1.70 -7.41 -7.15
C GLY A 181 -1.61 -8.78 -6.47
N ILE A 182 -0.61 -9.00 -5.60
CA ILE A 182 -0.47 -10.21 -4.79
C ILE A 182 -1.33 -10.15 -3.52
N VAL A 183 -1.21 -9.07 -2.75
CA VAL A 183 -1.84 -8.96 -1.40
C VAL A 183 -3.31 -8.52 -1.44
N VAL A 184 -3.74 -7.76 -2.46
CA VAL A 184 -5.13 -7.29 -2.58
C VAL A 184 -6.11 -8.46 -2.73
N PRO A 185 -5.95 -9.39 -3.70
CA PRO A 185 -6.87 -10.53 -3.83
C PRO A 185 -6.82 -11.45 -2.60
N ALA A 186 -5.64 -11.65 -2.02
CA ALA A 186 -5.48 -12.46 -0.81
C ALA A 186 -6.21 -11.84 0.40
N THR A 187 -6.17 -10.51 0.55
CA THR A 187 -6.90 -9.78 1.59
C THR A 187 -8.40 -9.92 1.42
N VAL A 188 -8.92 -9.78 0.19
CA VAL A 188 -10.36 -9.97 -0.08
C VAL A 188 -10.80 -11.39 0.25
N GLN A 189 -9.99 -12.39 -0.09
CA GLN A 189 -10.26 -13.78 0.27
C GLN A 189 -10.26 -13.97 1.80
N GLN A 190 -9.29 -13.39 2.51
CA GLN A 190 -9.20 -13.44 3.97
C GLN A 190 -10.42 -12.79 4.63
N ILE A 191 -10.92 -11.68 4.09
CA ILE A 191 -12.17 -11.03 4.53
C ILE A 191 -13.38 -11.94 4.30
N SER A 192 -13.48 -12.56 3.12
CA SER A 192 -14.60 -13.47 2.79
C SER A 192 -14.67 -14.64 3.76
N ILE A 193 -13.53 -15.30 4.00
CA ILE A 193 -13.40 -16.40 4.96
C ILE A 193 -13.80 -15.91 6.36
N GLY A 194 -13.28 -14.76 6.78
CA GLY A 194 -13.58 -14.25 8.11
C GLY A 194 -15.05 -13.87 8.32
N ASN A 195 -15.72 -13.39 7.28
CA ASN A 195 -17.15 -13.15 7.28
C ASN A 195 -17.96 -14.46 7.36
N GLU A 196 -17.57 -15.49 6.61
CA GLU A 196 -18.19 -16.83 6.65
C GLU A 196 -18.05 -17.51 8.01
N ASP A 197 -16.88 -17.36 8.64
CA ASP A 197 -16.58 -17.85 9.99
C ASP A 197 -17.28 -17.03 11.10
N GLY A 198 -17.92 -15.92 10.73
CA GLY A 198 -18.69 -15.08 11.65
C GLY A 198 -17.84 -14.15 12.52
N TYR A 199 -16.56 -13.94 12.18
CA TYR A 199 -15.71 -12.98 12.90
C TYR A 199 -16.27 -11.56 12.77
N LYS A 200 -16.24 -10.80 13.88
CA LYS A 200 -16.76 -9.44 13.94
C LYS A 200 -15.63 -8.40 13.89
N PRO A 201 -15.88 -7.21 13.30
CA PRO A 201 -17.08 -6.83 12.57
C PRO A 201 -17.19 -7.59 11.23
N ILE A 202 -18.43 -7.82 10.77
CA ILE A 202 -18.65 -8.35 9.42
C ILE A 202 -18.36 -7.21 8.46
N ILE A 203 -17.41 -7.42 7.55
CA ILE A 203 -16.95 -6.39 6.62
C ILE A 203 -17.83 -6.43 5.37
N ASN A 204 -18.44 -5.30 4.99
CA ASN A 204 -19.31 -5.18 3.81
C ASN A 204 -18.53 -5.15 2.48
N ILE A 205 -17.64 -6.14 2.28
CA ILE A 205 -16.79 -6.27 1.08
C ILE A 205 -17.64 -6.48 -0.18
N LYS A 206 -17.36 -5.71 -1.23
CA LYS A 206 -18.02 -5.82 -2.55
C LYS A 206 -17.10 -6.24 -3.67
N GLY A 207 -15.80 -6.02 -3.53
CA GLY A 207 -14.82 -6.43 -4.52
C GLY A 207 -13.48 -5.75 -4.32
N TYR A 208 -12.69 -5.75 -5.39
CA TYR A 208 -11.39 -5.11 -5.41
C TYR A 208 -11.04 -4.55 -6.78
N VAL A 209 -10.08 -3.63 -6.81
CA VAL A 209 -9.51 -3.03 -8.02
C VAL A 209 -8.00 -3.12 -7.97
N ILE A 210 -7.36 -3.49 -9.08
CA ILE A 210 -5.91 -3.59 -9.15
C ILE A 210 -5.39 -2.92 -10.43
N GLY A 211 -4.46 -1.98 -10.29
CA GLY A 211 -3.84 -1.23 -11.38
C GLY A 211 -2.45 -1.78 -11.72
N ASN A 212 -2.22 -2.15 -12.99
CA ASN A 212 -0.94 -2.71 -13.46
C ASN A 212 -0.32 -3.76 -12.50
N PRO A 213 -1.10 -4.77 -12.06
CA PRO A 213 -0.68 -5.67 -10.99
C PRO A 213 0.41 -6.64 -11.41
N THR A 214 1.22 -7.08 -10.44
CA THR A 214 1.85 -8.40 -10.49
C THR A 214 0.78 -9.45 -10.18
N THR A 215 0.65 -10.48 -11.02
CA THR A 215 -0.34 -11.56 -10.86
C THR A 215 0.34 -12.93 -10.83
N ASP A 216 0.92 -13.34 -11.96
CA ASP A 216 1.81 -14.49 -12.06
C ASP A 216 3.16 -13.98 -12.56
N TYR A 217 4.13 -13.85 -11.65
CA TYR A 217 5.43 -13.24 -11.93
C TYR A 217 6.11 -13.87 -13.16
N TYR A 218 5.98 -15.19 -13.33
CA TYR A 218 6.57 -15.90 -14.46
C TYR A 218 5.91 -15.51 -15.78
N SER A 219 4.58 -15.54 -15.86
CA SER A 219 3.82 -15.10 -17.03
C SER A 219 4.06 -13.61 -17.30
N ASP A 220 3.97 -12.76 -16.29
CA ASP A 220 4.14 -11.30 -16.41
C ASP A 220 5.51 -10.96 -16.99
N CYS A 221 6.57 -11.62 -16.50
CA CYS A 221 7.93 -11.41 -17.02
C CYS A 221 8.10 -11.93 -18.45
N ASN A 222 7.51 -13.07 -18.78
CA ASN A 222 7.58 -13.63 -20.14
C ASN A 222 6.84 -12.76 -21.17
N HIS A 223 5.80 -12.03 -20.78
CA HIS A 223 5.08 -11.13 -21.68
C HIS A 223 5.82 -9.81 -21.96
N ARG A 224 6.88 -9.48 -21.21
CA ARG A 224 7.65 -8.25 -21.43
C ARG A 224 8.31 -8.18 -22.81
N ILE A 225 8.83 -9.30 -23.31
CA ILE A 225 9.50 -9.35 -24.63
C ILE A 225 8.48 -9.17 -25.78
N PRO A 226 7.37 -9.93 -25.82
CA PRO A 226 6.28 -9.67 -26.76
C PRO A 226 5.75 -8.23 -26.69
N PHE A 227 5.58 -7.69 -25.47
CA PHE A 227 5.15 -6.30 -25.29
C PHE A 227 6.16 -5.30 -25.87
N ALA A 228 7.46 -5.47 -25.57
CA ALA A 228 8.51 -4.62 -26.11
C ALA A 228 8.54 -4.62 -27.64
N HIS A 229 8.33 -5.77 -28.27
CA HIS A 229 8.22 -5.88 -29.72
C HIS A 229 6.97 -5.17 -30.26
N GLY A 230 5.80 -5.42 -29.66
CA GLY A 230 4.55 -4.78 -30.05
C GLY A 230 4.56 -3.25 -29.93
N MET A 231 5.39 -2.72 -29.03
CA MET A 231 5.62 -1.28 -28.84
C MET A 231 6.79 -0.72 -29.68
N GLY A 232 7.43 -1.53 -30.53
CA GLY A 232 8.56 -1.11 -31.37
C GLY A 232 9.84 -0.79 -30.60
N LEU A 233 9.99 -1.29 -29.36
CA LEU A 233 11.16 -1.06 -28.50
C LEU A 233 12.34 -1.99 -28.85
N ILE A 234 12.07 -3.07 -29.61
CA ILE A 234 13.08 -4.01 -30.11
C ILE A 234 12.81 -4.33 -31.58
N SER A 235 13.87 -4.71 -32.31
CA SER A 235 13.76 -5.03 -33.73
C SER A 235 13.09 -6.38 -33.98
N ASP A 236 12.53 -6.55 -35.19
CA ASP A 236 11.95 -7.82 -35.65
C ASP A 236 12.97 -8.96 -35.59
N GLU A 237 14.23 -8.69 -35.95
CA GLU A 237 15.29 -9.70 -35.94
C GLU A 237 15.60 -10.19 -34.53
N LEU A 238 15.63 -9.28 -33.54
CA LEU A 238 15.85 -9.66 -32.14
C LEU A 238 14.66 -10.45 -31.60
N TYR A 239 13.43 -9.99 -31.86
CA TYR A 239 12.22 -10.67 -31.41
C TYR A 239 12.07 -12.07 -32.02
N GLU A 240 12.22 -12.23 -33.33
CA GLU A 240 12.11 -13.55 -33.97
C GLU A 240 13.26 -14.48 -33.59
N SER A 241 14.42 -13.94 -33.21
CA SER A 241 15.50 -14.73 -32.62
C SER A 241 15.13 -15.25 -31.23
N LEU A 242 14.66 -14.36 -30.34
CA LEU A 242 14.17 -14.70 -28.99
C LEU A 242 13.06 -15.73 -29.06
N LYS A 243 12.02 -15.50 -29.86
CA LYS A 243 10.86 -16.37 -30.00
C LYS A 243 11.25 -17.79 -30.43
N ARG A 244 12.15 -17.91 -31.42
CA ARG A 244 12.63 -19.21 -31.91
C ARG A 244 13.52 -19.93 -30.90
N SER A 245 14.48 -19.23 -30.28
CA SER A 245 15.44 -19.86 -29.36
C SER A 245 14.83 -20.19 -28.00
N CYS A 246 13.97 -19.31 -27.48
CA CYS A 246 13.44 -19.39 -26.13
C CYS A 246 12.05 -20.04 -26.05
N LYS A 247 11.34 -20.16 -27.18
CA LYS A 247 10.02 -20.81 -27.28
C LYS A 247 9.01 -20.30 -26.24
N GLY A 248 9.02 -18.99 -25.98
CA GLY A 248 8.13 -18.33 -25.03
C GLY A 248 8.58 -18.35 -23.57
N ASN A 249 9.69 -19.01 -23.22
CA ASN A 249 10.27 -18.98 -21.88
C ASN A 249 11.56 -18.13 -21.88
N TYR A 250 11.42 -16.88 -21.48
CA TYR A 250 12.47 -15.87 -21.41
C TYR A 250 12.96 -15.61 -19.99
N GLU A 251 12.17 -15.97 -18.98
CA GLU A 251 12.50 -15.76 -17.56
C GLU A 251 13.26 -16.94 -16.94
N LYS A 252 12.76 -18.17 -17.10
CA LYS A 252 13.39 -19.39 -16.55
C LYS A 252 14.05 -20.19 -17.66
N VAL A 253 14.97 -19.55 -18.38
CA VAL A 253 15.69 -20.14 -19.50
C VAL A 253 16.53 -21.33 -19.02
N ASP A 254 16.49 -22.44 -19.75
CA ASP A 254 17.39 -23.58 -19.52
C ASP A 254 18.86 -23.12 -19.61
N PRO A 255 19.69 -23.34 -18.57
CA PRO A 255 21.09 -22.93 -18.57
C PRO A 255 21.92 -23.49 -19.74
N THR A 256 21.49 -24.61 -20.33
CA THR A 256 22.15 -25.23 -21.49
C THR A 256 21.77 -24.59 -22.83
N ASN A 257 20.66 -23.82 -22.87
CA ASN A 257 20.22 -23.09 -24.06
C ASN A 257 20.98 -21.76 -24.19
N THR A 258 22.25 -21.87 -24.53
CA THR A 258 23.18 -20.73 -24.67
C THR A 258 22.70 -19.69 -25.68
N GLN A 259 21.99 -20.13 -26.73
CA GLN A 259 21.44 -19.23 -27.73
C GLN A 259 20.32 -18.35 -27.17
N CYS A 260 19.36 -18.92 -26.44
CA CYS A 260 18.31 -18.14 -25.79
C CYS A 260 18.90 -17.20 -24.72
N LEU A 261 19.81 -17.70 -23.88
CA LEU A 261 20.46 -16.88 -22.85
C LEU A 261 21.13 -15.63 -23.45
N LYS A 262 21.86 -15.81 -24.56
CA LYS A 262 22.50 -14.71 -25.28
C LYS A 262 21.48 -13.67 -25.74
N PHE A 263 20.40 -14.08 -26.41
CA PHE A 263 19.40 -13.13 -26.91
C PHE A 263 18.61 -12.46 -25.78
N VAL A 264 18.35 -13.15 -24.66
CA VAL A 264 17.75 -12.53 -23.46
C VAL A 264 18.70 -11.50 -22.86
N GLU A 265 20.01 -11.75 -22.86
CA GLU A 265 21.00 -10.76 -22.45
C GLU A 265 21.03 -9.55 -23.39
N ASP A 266 20.95 -9.77 -24.70
CA ASP A 266 20.90 -8.68 -25.68
C ASP A 266 19.63 -7.83 -25.52
N TYR A 267 18.47 -8.45 -25.28
CA TYR A 267 17.24 -7.75 -24.88
C TYR A 267 17.45 -6.87 -23.62
N LYS A 268 18.11 -7.41 -22.59
CA LYS A 268 18.39 -6.67 -21.35
C LYS A 268 19.28 -5.44 -21.58
N LYS A 269 20.15 -5.45 -22.60
CA LYS A 269 21.01 -4.30 -22.94
C LYS A 269 20.23 -3.15 -23.59
N VAL A 270 19.17 -3.45 -24.34
CA VAL A 270 18.33 -2.45 -25.03
C VAL A 270 17.30 -1.83 -24.09
N LYS A 271 16.98 -2.49 -22.96
CA LYS A 271 16.04 -2.00 -21.93
C LYS A 271 16.51 -0.76 -21.14
N LYS A 272 17.61 -0.11 -21.52
CA LYS A 272 18.14 1.06 -20.80
C LYS A 272 17.48 2.35 -21.23
#